data_AF-A0A1H0KWA9-F1
#
_entry.id   AF-A0A1H0KWA9-F1
#
_cell.length_a   1.000
_cell.length_b   1.000
_cell.length_c   1.000
_cell.angle_alpha   90.00
_cell.angle_beta   90.00
_cell.angle_gamma   90.00
#
_symmetry.space_group_name_H-M   'P 1'
#
loop_
_entity.id
_entity.type
_entity.pdbx_description
1 polymer ?
#
loop_
_entity_poly.entity_id
_entity_poly.type
_entity_poly.pdbx_seq_one_letter_code
_entity_poly.pdbx_strand_id
1 'polypeptide(L)' 'MHVGTGSYDINGQLVFADGLLAAVLVQLSDFHEDLAGMWFLEAGFGLVDTAYQPTFADLNAAQAWIAQRLAHRA' A
#
# COMPACT_ATOMS: atom_id res chain seq x y z
N MET A 1 -11.35 -5.56 0.18
CA MET A 1 -11.98 -4.91 -0.99
C MET A 1 -11.18 -5.31 -2.23
N HIS A 2 -11.81 -5.69 -3.34
CA HIS A 2 -11.09 -6.13 -4.54
C HIS A 2 -10.70 -4.89 -5.36
N VAL A 3 -9.44 -4.80 -5.76
CA VAL A 3 -8.96 -3.72 -6.64
C VAL A 3 -8.88 -4.29 -8.06
N GLY A 4 -9.43 -3.56 -9.04
CA GLY A 4 -9.42 -4.01 -10.42
C GLY A 4 -8.09 -3.73 -11.10
N THR A 5 -7.05 -4.52 -10.85
CA THR A 5 -5.78 -4.45 -11.61
C THR A 5 -5.76 -5.38 -12.83
N GLY A 6 -6.86 -6.10 -13.13
CA GLY A 6 -6.94 -7.01 -14.28
C GLY A 6 -6.37 -8.41 -14.03
N SER A 7 -6.00 -8.74 -12.79
CA SER A 7 -5.69 -10.11 -12.33
C SER A 7 -6.68 -10.49 -11.22
N TYR A 8 -7.22 -11.71 -11.27
CA TYR A 8 -8.50 -12.09 -10.65
C TYR A 8 -8.52 -12.20 -9.13
N ASP A 9 -7.37 -12.10 -8.44
CA ASP A 9 -7.31 -12.28 -6.98
C ASP A 9 -6.29 -11.34 -6.34
N ILE A 10 -6.58 -10.03 -6.34
CA ILE A 10 -5.78 -9.07 -5.58
C ILE A 10 -6.61 -8.43 -4.44
N ASN A 11 -6.19 -8.72 -3.21
CA ASN A 11 -6.74 -8.07 -2.03
C ASN A 11 -6.21 -6.64 -1.97
N GLY A 12 -7.10 -5.65 -2.01
CA GLY A 12 -6.74 -4.26 -1.80
C GLY A 12 -7.03 -3.78 -0.38
N GLN A 13 -6.31 -2.75 0.04
CA GLN A 13 -6.54 -2.02 1.29
C GLN A 13 -6.40 -0.51 1.05
N LEU A 14 -7.45 0.25 1.40
CA LEU A 14 -7.39 1.70 1.47
C LEU A 14 -6.89 2.13 2.85
N VAL A 15 -5.98 3.10 2.87
CA VAL A 15 -5.43 3.69 4.10
C VAL A 15 -5.88 5.14 4.19
N PHE A 16 -6.55 5.47 5.28
CA PHE A 16 -7.02 6.83 5.56
C PHE A 16 -6.22 7.45 6.70
N ALA A 17 -5.93 8.75 6.58
CA ALA A 17 -5.37 9.57 7.64
C ALA A 17 -6.19 10.87 7.74
N ASP A 18 -6.64 11.22 8.94
CA ASP A 18 -7.51 12.37 9.20
C ASP A 18 -8.76 12.44 8.29
N GLY A 19 -9.32 11.27 7.96
CA GLY A 19 -10.49 11.14 7.07
C GLY A 19 -10.20 11.31 5.58
N LEU A 20 -8.94 11.51 5.18
CA LEU A 20 -8.50 11.62 3.79
C LEU A 20 -7.81 10.34 3.34
N LEU A 21 -8.01 9.95 2.07
CA LEU A 21 -7.32 8.80 1.50
C LEU A 21 -5.83 9.12 1.34
N ALA A 22 -4.99 8.40 2.07
CA ALA A 22 -3.54 8.59 2.10
C ALA A 22 -2.80 7.59 1.19
N ALA A 23 -3.31 6.36 1.06
CA ALA A 23 -2.70 5.34 0.22
C ALA A 23 -3.68 4.26 -0.25
N VAL A 24 -3.31 3.59 -1.34
CA VAL A 24 -3.88 2.34 -1.83
C VAL A 24 -2.79 1.27 -1.79
N LEU A 25 -3.07 0.18 -1.07
CA LEU A 25 -2.21 -1.00 -1.00
C LEU A 25 -2.87 -2.17 -1.73
N VAL A 26 -2.06 -3.00 -2.38
CA VAL A 26 -2.51 -4.25 -3.02
C VAL A 26 -1.65 -5.40 -2.56
N GLN A 27 -2.28 -6.52 -2.23
CA GLN A 27 -1.58 -7.76 -1.94
C GLN A 27 -1.15 -8.40 -3.25
N LEU A 28 0.15 -8.71 -3.34
CA LEU A 28 0.74 -9.40 -4.47
C LEU A 28 0.30 -10.86 -4.43
N SER A 29 -0.26 -11.34 -5.54
CA SER A 29 -0.67 -12.73 -5.69
C SER A 29 0.53 -13.66 -5.92
N ASP A 30 0.27 -14.96 -5.88
CA ASP A 30 1.25 -16.03 -6.08
C ASP A 30 1.98 -15.98 -7.44
N PHE A 31 1.51 -15.16 -8.38
CA PHE A 31 2.18 -14.89 -9.65
C PHE A 31 3.52 -14.15 -9.48
N HIS A 32 3.79 -13.55 -8.33
CA HIS A 32 5.04 -12.86 -8.03
C HIS A 32 5.98 -13.69 -7.16
N GLU A 33 5.97 -15.03 -7.27
CA GLU A 33 6.85 -16.02 -6.58
C GLU A 33 7.48 -15.54 -5.26
N ASP A 34 8.59 -14.81 -5.30
CA ASP A 34 9.34 -14.31 -4.12
C ASP A 34 8.63 -13.24 -3.28
N LEU A 35 7.65 -12.52 -3.84
CA LEU A 35 6.89 -11.45 -3.21
C LEU A 35 5.42 -11.82 -2.97
N ALA A 36 5.03 -13.07 -3.25
CA ALA A 36 3.69 -13.56 -3.02
C ALA A 36 3.24 -13.31 -1.56
N GLY A 37 2.03 -12.77 -1.38
CA GLY A 37 1.45 -12.46 -0.09
C GLY A 37 1.90 -11.13 0.52
N MET A 38 2.93 -10.47 -0.03
CA MET A 38 3.36 -9.14 0.39
C MET A 38 2.41 -8.05 -0.10
N TRP A 39 2.52 -6.86 0.49
CA TRP A 39 1.70 -5.69 0.20
C TRP A 39 2.50 -4.63 -0.55
N PHE A 40 2.05 -4.27 -1.74
CA PHE A 40 2.64 -3.24 -2.57
C PHE A 40 1.89 -1.91 -2.45
N LEU A 41 2.63 -0.79 -2.44
CA LEU A 41 2.04 0.54 -2.52
C LEU A 41 1.68 0.88 -3.97
N GLU A 42 0.43 0.61 -4.34
CA GLU A 42 -0.08 0.94 -5.69
C GLU A 42 -0.11 2.46 -5.91
N ALA A 43 -0.63 3.20 -4.92
CA ALA A 43 -0.70 4.66 -4.97
C ALA A 43 -0.51 5.27 -3.58
N GLY A 44 0.37 6.26 -3.48
CA GLY A 44 0.49 7.16 -2.33
C GLY A 44 -0.02 8.55 -2.70
N PHE A 45 -0.65 9.25 -1.76
CA PHE A 45 -1.11 10.62 -1.96
C PHE A 45 -0.37 11.60 -1.05
N GLY A 46 -0.10 12.81 -1.56
CA GLY A 46 0.55 13.87 -0.80
C GLY A 46 1.95 13.45 -0.34
N LEU A 47 2.18 13.42 0.99
CA LEU A 47 3.49 13.06 1.56
C LEU A 47 3.84 11.57 1.41
N VAL A 48 2.84 10.73 1.11
CA VAL A 48 3.01 9.30 0.88
C VAL A 48 3.41 9.03 -0.58
N ASP A 49 3.20 10.00 -1.48
CA ASP A 49 3.62 9.88 -2.88
C ASP A 49 5.14 9.76 -2.98
N THR A 50 5.60 8.79 -3.78
CA THR A 50 7.01 8.40 -3.84
C THR A 50 7.34 7.88 -5.24
N ALA A 51 8.49 8.29 -5.76
CA ALA A 51 8.98 7.83 -7.06
C ALA A 51 9.28 6.32 -7.10
N TYR A 52 9.52 5.72 -5.93
CA TYR A 52 9.73 4.28 -5.77
C TYR A 52 8.70 3.74 -4.79
N GLN A 53 7.81 2.90 -5.31
CA GLN A 53 6.73 2.27 -4.56
C GLN A 53 7.29 1.09 -3.74
N PRO A 54 7.25 1.15 -2.40
CA PRO A 54 7.73 0.07 -1.55
C PRO A 54 6.80 -1.15 -1.56
N THR A 55 7.36 -2.29 -1.17
CA THR A 55 6.65 -3.52 -0.84
C THR A 55 6.86 -3.84 0.65
N PHE A 56 5.84 -4.35 1.31
CA PHE A 56 5.80 -4.59 2.74
C PHE A 56 5.41 -6.04 3.03
N ALA A 57 5.98 -6.63 4.08
CA ALA A 57 5.63 -8.00 4.47
C ALA A 57 4.17 -8.13 4.93
N ASP A 58 3.62 -7.09 5.55
CA ASP A 58 2.25 -7.07 6.06
C ASP A 58 1.69 -5.63 6.11
N LEU A 59 0.38 -5.53 6.41
CA LEU A 59 -0.31 -4.25 6.51
C LEU A 59 0.19 -3.38 7.67
N ASN A 60 0.69 -3.96 8.78
CA ASN A 60 1.21 -3.18 9.90
C ASN A 60 2.50 -2.46 9.50
N ALA A 61 3.40 -3.16 8.79
CA ALA A 61 4.61 -2.56 8.24
C ALA A 61 4.30 -1.43 7.26
N ALA A 62 3.30 -1.64 6.38
CA ALA A 62 2.84 -0.61 5.45
C ALA A 62 2.27 0.62 6.18
N GLN A 63 1.40 0.41 7.17
CA GLN A 63 0.79 1.48 7.95
C GLN A 63 1.82 2.26 8.78
N ALA A 64 2.80 1.59 9.38
CA ALA A 64 3.88 2.24 10.12
C ALA A 64 4.71 3.16 9.21
N TRP A 65 5.03 2.70 8.00
CA TRP A 65 5.76 3.50 7.01
C TRP A 65 4.95 4.72 6.55
N ILE A 66 3.64 4.53 6.27
CA ILE A 66 2.74 5.64 5.90
C ILE A 66 2.65 6.66 7.05
N ALA A 67 2.50 6.21 8.29
CA ALA A 67 2.44 7.09 9.46
C ALA A 67 3.73 7.89 9.62
N GLN A 68 4.90 7.29 9.40
CA GLN A 68 6.19 7.98 9.45
C GLN A 68 6.30 9.09 8.38
N ARG A 69 5.83 8.81 7.16
CA ARG A 69 5.78 9.79 6.05
C ARG A 69 4.88 10.97 6.38
N LEU A 70 3.71 10.70 6.96
CA LEU A 70 2.76 11.74 7.37
C LEU A 70 3.27 12.55 8.58
N ALA A 71 4.04 11.92 9.47
CA ALA A 71 4.63 12.57 10.65
C ALA A 71 5.78 13.54 10.31
N HIS A 72 6.40 13.44 9.12
CA HIS A 72 7.38 14.42 8.62
C HIS A 72 6.79 15.82 8.35
N ARG A 73 5.52 16.02 8.71
CA ARG A 73 4.79 17.28 8.61
C ARG A 73 4.67 18.03 9.95
N ALA A 74 5.21 17.47 11.04
CA ALA A 74 5.18 18.06 12.39
C ALA A 74 6.48 18.79 12.73
#